data_AF-A0A7S7Q552-F1
#
_entry.id   AF-A0A7S7Q552-F1
#
_cell.length_a   1.000
_cell.length_b   1.000
_cell.length_c   1.000
_cell.angle_alpha   90.00
_cell.angle_beta   90.00
_cell.angle_gamma   90.00
#
_symmetry.space_group_name_H-M   'P 1'
#
loop_
_entity.id
_entity.type
_entity.pdbx_description
1 polymer ?
#
loop_
_entity_poly.entity_id
_entity_poly.type
_entity_poly.pdbx_seq_one_letter_code
_entity_poly.pdbx_strand_id
1 'polypeptide(L)'
;MKILVAAAALCATVSCAQADVRILASPGGQVGPFIELFDKVRESGERVVIDGPCLSACTLVLSMVPGDRICVTRRAVLGFHAARSIDRRGRTYAEPEASVAVLQAYPAPVRGWIVRRGGLTSRLLLLRGRELAAIYPRCR
;
A
#
# COMPACT_ATOMS: atom_id res chain seq x y z
N MET A 1 2.81 -47.27 -46.18
CA MET A 1 3.99 -46.90 -45.36
C MET A 1 3.63 -45.62 -44.61
N LYS A 2 3.66 -45.73 -43.27
CA LYS A 2 3.37 -44.78 -42.16
C LYS A 2 3.12 -43.30 -42.49
N ILE A 3 1.89 -42.85 -42.20
CA ILE A 3 1.54 -41.44 -42.00
C ILE A 3 2.06 -41.02 -40.61
N LEU A 4 2.98 -40.05 -40.55
CA LEU A 4 3.40 -39.41 -39.30
C LEU A 4 2.72 -38.05 -39.22
N VAL A 5 1.63 -37.96 -38.45
CA VAL A 5 1.05 -36.68 -38.05
C VAL A 5 1.74 -36.26 -36.76
N ALA A 6 2.63 -35.27 -36.86
CA ALA A 6 3.21 -34.63 -35.68
C ALA A 6 2.19 -33.64 -35.11
N ALA A 7 1.55 -33.99 -33.99
CA ALA A 7 0.71 -33.06 -33.25
C ALA A 7 1.60 -32.10 -32.43
N ALA A 8 1.80 -30.88 -32.93
CA ALA A 8 2.42 -29.81 -32.17
C ALA A 8 1.43 -29.29 -31.13
N ALA A 9 1.63 -29.67 -29.86
CA ALA A 9 0.87 -29.12 -28.74
C ALA A 9 1.31 -27.67 -28.48
N LEU A 10 0.52 -26.69 -28.94
CA LEU A 10 0.67 -25.29 -28.56
C LEU A 10 0.20 -25.14 -27.10
N CYS A 11 1.14 -25.12 -26.14
CA CYS A 11 0.86 -24.65 -24.79
C CYS A 11 0.61 -23.14 -24.84
N ALA A 12 -0.65 -22.73 -24.98
CA ALA A 12 -1.04 -21.34 -24.81
C ALA A 12 -0.85 -20.96 -23.33
N THR A 13 0.21 -20.21 -23.02
CA THR A 13 0.36 -19.58 -21.71
C THR A 13 -0.70 -18.48 -21.58
N VAL A 14 -1.84 -18.81 -20.99
CA VAL A 14 -2.87 -17.82 -20.63
C VAL A 14 -2.26 -16.91 -19.56
N SER A 15 -1.79 -15.74 -19.97
CA SER A 15 -1.45 -14.68 -19.03
C SER A 15 -2.77 -14.14 -18.46
N CYS A 16 -3.12 -14.54 -17.23
CA CYS A 16 -4.17 -13.84 -16.49
C CYS A 16 -3.76 -12.38 -16.37
N ALA A 17 -4.48 -11.48 -17.05
CA ALA A 17 -4.37 -10.06 -16.79
C ALA A 17 -4.83 -9.83 -15.34
N GLN A 18 -3.89 -9.72 -14.41
CA GLN A 18 -4.22 -9.35 -13.04
C GLN A 18 -4.73 -7.92 -13.05
N ALA A 19 -5.92 -7.70 -12.51
CA ALA A 19 -6.47 -6.37 -12.33
C ALA A 19 -5.58 -5.57 -11.35
N ASP A 20 -5.51 -4.26 -11.59
CA ASP A 20 -4.83 -3.32 -10.72
C ASP A 20 -5.88 -2.53 -9.92
N VAL A 21 -5.71 -2.48 -8.61
CA VAL A 21 -6.40 -1.50 -7.76
C VAL A 21 -5.58 -0.22 -7.73
N ARG A 22 -6.16 0.88 -8.20
CA ARG A 22 -5.47 2.18 -8.28
C ARG A 22 -5.96 3.15 -7.22
N ILE A 23 -5.05 3.60 -6.37
CA ILE A 23 -5.30 4.64 -5.35
C ILE A 23 -4.97 6.00 -5.97
N LEU A 24 -6.00 6.74 -6.36
CA LEU A 24 -5.84 8.07 -6.97
C LEU A 24 -5.69 9.18 -5.92
N ALA A 25 -6.48 9.12 -4.86
CA ALA A 25 -6.38 10.02 -3.72
C ALA A 25 -7.15 9.43 -2.53
N SER A 26 -6.56 9.47 -1.35
CA SER A 26 -7.24 9.11 -0.11
C SER A 26 -6.65 9.91 1.06
N PRO A 27 -7.47 10.69 1.79
CA PRO A 27 -7.04 11.38 3.01
C PRO A 27 -6.91 10.41 4.20
N GLY A 28 -7.29 9.14 4.03
CA GLY A 28 -7.47 8.17 5.10
C GLY A 28 -8.85 8.29 5.74
N GLY A 29 -8.96 7.87 7.00
CA GLY A 29 -10.24 7.82 7.72
C GLY A 29 -10.19 6.83 8.87
N GLN A 30 -11.34 6.23 9.19
CA GLN A 30 -11.42 5.16 10.18
C GLN A 30 -10.59 3.96 9.74
N VAL A 31 -9.85 3.37 10.68
CA VAL A 31 -8.92 2.26 10.39
C VAL A 31 -9.64 0.99 9.90
N GLY A 32 -10.76 0.61 10.53
CA GLY A 32 -11.50 -0.62 10.25
C GLY A 32 -11.84 -0.83 8.76
N PRO A 33 -12.50 0.13 8.10
CA PRO A 33 -12.80 0.04 6.66
C PRO A 33 -11.57 -0.15 5.76
N PHE A 34 -10.41 0.43 6.12
CA PHE A 34 -9.18 0.23 5.34
C PHE A 34 -8.57 -1.15 5.57
N ILE A 35 -8.68 -1.72 6.78
CA ILE A 35 -8.29 -3.10 7.05
C ILE A 35 -9.13 -4.04 6.16
N GLU A 36 -10.45 -3.92 6.22
CA GLU A 36 -11.36 -4.75 5.42
C GLU A 36 -11.10 -4.62 3.92
N LEU A 37 -10.83 -3.39 3.44
CA LEU A 37 -10.50 -3.13 2.04
C LEU A 37 -9.20 -3.83 1.66
N PHE A 38 -8.11 -3.61 2.40
CA PHE A 38 -6.80 -4.13 2.01
C PHE A 38 -6.64 -5.63 2.26
N ASP A 39 -7.43 -6.22 3.16
CA ASP A 39 -7.54 -7.68 3.27
C ASP A 39 -8.15 -8.27 1.99
N LYS A 40 -9.24 -7.70 1.46
CA LYS A 40 -9.82 -8.14 0.19
C LYS A 40 -8.85 -7.99 -0.99
N VAL A 41 -8.10 -6.88 -1.04
CA VAL A 41 -7.07 -6.66 -2.09
C VAL A 41 -5.90 -7.63 -1.93
N ARG A 42 -5.51 -7.96 -0.70
CA ARG A 42 -4.51 -8.99 -0.44
C ARG A 42 -5.01 -10.35 -0.95
N GLU A 43 -6.23 -10.73 -0.63
CA GLU A 43 -6.86 -12.00 -0.99
C GLU A 43 -7.09 -12.15 -2.50
N SER A 44 -7.49 -11.08 -3.20
CA SER A 44 -7.75 -11.11 -4.64
C SER A 44 -6.50 -11.34 -5.49
N GLY A 45 -5.31 -11.12 -4.92
CA GLY A 45 -4.05 -11.22 -5.67
C GLY A 45 -3.77 -10.02 -6.56
N GLU A 46 -4.66 -9.02 -6.62
CA GLU A 46 -4.50 -7.80 -7.42
C GLU A 46 -3.26 -7.02 -7.00
N ARG A 47 -2.68 -6.27 -7.95
CA ARG A 47 -1.60 -5.32 -7.63
C ARG A 47 -2.20 -4.00 -7.20
N VAL A 48 -1.45 -3.25 -6.41
CA VAL A 48 -1.83 -1.89 -6.01
C VAL A 48 -0.94 -0.86 -6.69
N VAL A 49 -1.58 0.05 -7.41
CA VAL A 49 -0.95 1.22 -8.03
C VAL A 49 -1.26 2.44 -7.18
N ILE A 50 -0.26 2.97 -6.48
CA ILE A 50 -0.40 4.23 -5.74
C ILE A 50 -0.10 5.38 -6.71
N ASP A 51 -1.14 6.13 -7.06
CA ASP A 51 -1.12 7.13 -8.13
C ASP A 51 -1.57 8.52 -7.70
N GLY A 52 -1.35 8.81 -6.41
CA GLY A 52 -1.61 10.11 -5.81
C GLY A 52 -1.46 10.04 -4.29
N PRO A 53 -2.07 10.98 -3.55
CA PRO A 53 -2.00 11.00 -2.09
C PRO A 53 -2.67 9.77 -1.47
N CYS A 54 -1.97 9.10 -0.56
CA CYS A 54 -2.47 8.04 0.29
C CYS A 54 -2.00 8.35 1.72
N LEU A 55 -2.89 8.93 2.52
CA LEU A 55 -2.57 9.48 3.83
C LEU A 55 -3.22 8.65 4.94
N SER A 56 -2.63 8.72 6.14
CA SER A 56 -3.23 8.18 7.37
C SER A 56 -3.61 6.70 7.20
N ALA A 57 -4.84 6.29 7.52
CA ALA A 57 -5.29 4.90 7.38
C ALA A 57 -5.10 4.29 5.96
N CYS A 58 -5.03 5.11 4.90
CA CYS A 58 -4.72 4.58 3.57
C CYS A 58 -3.36 3.89 3.50
N THR A 59 -2.35 4.34 4.27
CA THR A 59 -1.01 3.75 4.22
C THR A 59 -0.94 2.35 4.83
N LEU A 60 -2.02 1.85 5.44
CA LEU A 60 -2.11 0.44 5.88
C LEU A 60 -1.94 -0.55 4.72
N VAL A 61 -2.20 -0.12 3.48
CA VAL A 61 -1.89 -0.91 2.28
C VAL A 61 -0.45 -1.42 2.27
N LEU A 62 0.50 -0.64 2.81
CA LEU A 62 1.92 -0.97 2.81
C LEU A 62 2.25 -2.14 3.75
N SER A 63 1.42 -2.37 4.77
CA SER A 63 1.58 -3.45 5.74
C SER A 63 0.72 -4.66 5.39
N MET A 64 -0.36 -4.45 4.64
CA MET A 64 -1.37 -5.47 4.36
C MET A 64 -1.22 -6.10 2.98
N VAL A 65 -0.70 -5.38 1.99
CA VAL A 65 -0.46 -5.94 0.65
C VAL A 65 1.03 -6.25 0.49
N PRO A 66 1.41 -7.42 -0.05
CA PRO A 66 2.79 -7.75 -0.35
C PRO A 66 3.48 -6.65 -1.16
N GLY A 67 4.66 -6.20 -0.71
CA GLY A 67 5.32 -5.03 -1.28
C GLY A 67 5.74 -5.19 -2.75
N ASP A 68 5.95 -6.43 -3.20
CA ASP A 68 6.21 -6.80 -4.60
C ASP A 68 4.98 -6.64 -5.50
N ARG A 69 3.77 -6.55 -4.92
CA ARG A 69 2.52 -6.19 -5.59
C ARG A 69 2.19 -4.70 -5.52
N ILE A 70 3.03 -3.87 -4.90
CA ILE A 70 2.81 -2.42 -4.82
C ILE A 70 3.79 -1.70 -5.74
N CYS A 71 3.27 -0.82 -6.60
CA CYS A 71 4.09 0.12 -7.36
C CYS A 71 3.58 1.56 -7.19
N VAL A 72 4.47 2.52 -7.44
CA VAL A 72 4.19 3.95 -7.22
C VAL A 72 4.40 4.77 -8.48
N THR A 73 3.49 5.69 -8.79
CA THR A 73 3.68 6.65 -9.89
C THR A 73 4.41 7.91 -9.40
N ARG A 74 4.71 8.85 -10.32
CA ARG A 74 5.30 10.16 -9.96
C ARG A 74 4.38 11.02 -9.09
N ARG A 75 3.07 10.76 -9.10
CA ARG A 75 2.06 11.47 -8.31
C ARG A 75 1.95 10.96 -6.88
N ALA A 76 2.47 9.78 -6.59
CA ALA A 76 2.34 9.13 -5.29
C ALA A 76 2.92 9.97 -4.14
N VAL A 77 2.13 10.12 -3.08
CA VAL A 77 2.54 10.73 -1.81
C VAL A 77 2.00 9.88 -0.67
N LEU A 78 2.89 9.38 0.19
CA LEU A 78 2.49 8.65 1.40
C LEU A 78 2.54 9.59 2.61
N GLY A 79 1.44 9.63 3.37
CA GLY A 79 1.30 10.51 4.53
C GLY A 79 1.20 9.76 5.85
N PHE A 80 2.13 10.00 6.76
CA PHE A 80 2.21 9.31 8.05
C PHE A 80 2.05 10.28 9.21
N HIS A 81 1.29 9.89 10.23
CA HIS A 81 1.16 10.60 11.50
C HIS A 81 0.78 9.61 12.62
N ALA A 82 0.81 10.05 13.88
CA ALA A 82 0.39 9.26 15.05
C ALA A 82 -1.09 8.91 14.98
N ALA A 83 -1.44 7.68 15.38
CA ALA A 83 -2.83 7.25 15.47
C ALA A 83 -3.61 8.17 16.43
N ARG A 84 -4.87 8.41 16.07
CA ARG A 84 -5.77 9.29 16.79
C ARG A 84 -7.20 8.82 16.62
N SER A 85 -8.02 8.96 17.66
CA SER A 85 -9.46 8.78 17.59
C SER A 85 -10.17 10.13 17.52
N ILE A 86 -11.38 10.12 16.95
CA ILE A 86 -12.23 11.30 16.86
C ILE A 86 -13.58 10.92 17.47
N ASP A 87 -14.01 11.63 18.51
CA ASP A 87 -15.32 11.37 19.13
C ASP A 87 -16.48 11.95 18.31
N ARG A 88 -17.72 11.68 18.75
CA ARG A 88 -18.94 12.19 18.11
C ARG A 88 -19.04 13.72 18.08
N ARG A 89 -18.24 14.43 18.88
CA ARG A 89 -18.17 15.89 18.95
C ARG A 89 -17.01 16.45 18.11
N GLY A 90 -16.28 15.60 17.39
CA GLY A 90 -15.13 16.00 16.57
C GLY A 90 -13.83 16.21 17.36
N ARG A 91 -13.80 15.90 18.66
CA ARG A 91 -12.59 16.04 19.47
C ARG A 91 -11.62 14.93 19.14
N THR A 92 -10.36 15.29 18.94
CA THR A 92 -9.28 14.36 18.60
C THR A 92 -8.55 13.93 19.87
N TYR A 93 -8.30 12.63 20.01
CA TYR A 93 -7.53 12.04 21.10
C TYR A 93 -6.35 11.26 20.54
N ALA A 94 -5.18 11.36 21.19
CA ALA A 94 -4.01 10.60 20.80
C ALA A 94 -4.17 9.12 21.18
N GLU A 95 -3.68 8.23 20.31
CA GLU A 95 -3.71 6.78 20.53
C GLU A 95 -2.25 6.26 20.49
N PRO A 96 -1.48 6.38 21.59
CA PRO A 96 -0.05 6.09 21.58
C PRO A 96 0.25 4.60 21.35
N GLU A 97 -0.50 3.69 21.95
CA GLU A 97 -0.34 2.25 21.76
C GLU A 97 -0.61 1.85 20.30
N ALA A 98 -1.68 2.40 19.71
CA ALA A 98 -1.99 2.20 18.31
C ALA A 98 -0.92 2.81 17.38
N SER A 99 -0.34 3.96 17.76
CA SER A 99 0.76 4.58 17.02
C SER A 99 2.00 3.68 16.99
N VAL A 100 2.34 3.06 18.12
CA VAL A 100 3.43 2.08 18.20
C VAL A 100 3.11 0.86 17.34
N ALA A 101 1.91 0.29 17.46
CA ALA A 101 1.50 -0.87 16.68
C ALA A 101 1.57 -0.61 15.16
N VAL A 102 1.03 0.51 14.70
CA VAL A 102 1.08 0.91 13.28
C VAL A 102 2.53 1.11 12.82
N LEU A 103 3.36 1.79 13.62
CA LEU A 103 4.77 1.98 13.27
C LEU A 103 5.50 0.64 13.12
N GLN A 104 5.22 -0.33 13.99
CA GLN A 104 5.84 -1.65 13.94
C GLN A 104 5.34 -2.52 12.80
N ALA A 105 4.10 -2.30 12.35
CA ALA A 105 3.52 -3.01 11.22
C ALA A 105 4.10 -2.57 9.88
N TYR A 106 4.61 -1.34 9.75
CA TYR A 106 5.16 -0.87 8.47
C TYR A 106 6.40 -1.67 8.03
N PRO A 107 6.57 -1.87 6.71
CA PRO A 107 7.79 -2.46 6.16
C PRO A 107 9.05 -1.75 6.66
N ALA A 108 10.12 -2.51 6.90
CA ALA A 108 11.36 -1.99 7.49
C ALA A 108 11.91 -0.72 6.82
N PRO A 109 11.91 -0.56 5.48
CA PRO A 109 12.38 0.68 4.84
C PRO A 109 11.51 1.90 5.19
N VAL A 110 10.18 1.72 5.24
CA VAL A 110 9.22 2.77 5.60
C VAL A 110 9.35 3.12 7.08
N ARG A 111 9.36 2.11 7.97
CA ARG A 111 9.58 2.30 9.40
C ARG A 111 10.88 3.04 9.69
N GLY A 112 11.97 2.64 9.05
CA GLY A 112 13.26 3.32 9.18
C GLY A 112 13.23 4.77 8.67
N TRP A 113 12.52 5.04 7.58
CA TRP A 113 12.34 6.40 7.07
C TRP A 113 11.57 7.31 8.04
N ILE A 114 10.53 6.76 8.70
CA ILE A 114 9.73 7.46 9.72
C ILE A 114 10.55 7.72 10.99
N VAL A 115 11.24 6.70 11.51
CA VAL A 115 12.04 6.82 12.75
C VAL A 115 13.15 7.86 12.61
N ARG A 116 13.84 7.91 11.46
CA ARG A 116 14.87 8.95 11.18
C ARG A 116 14.31 10.38 11.15
N ARG A 117 12.99 10.54 11.12
CA ARG A 117 12.29 11.84 11.12
C ARG A 117 11.60 12.16 12.44
N GLY A 118 11.95 11.43 13.50
CA GLY A 118 11.39 11.64 14.84
C GLY A 118 10.16 10.79 15.15
N GLY A 119 9.84 9.79 14.31
CA GLY A 119 8.74 8.87 14.57
C GLY A 119 7.36 9.42 14.19
N LEU A 120 6.31 8.67 14.56
CA LEU A 120 4.92 9.10 14.36
C LEU A 120 4.54 10.13 15.43
N THR A 121 4.19 11.33 15.00
CA THR A 121 3.73 12.43 15.87
C THR A 121 2.44 13.02 15.30
N SER A 122 1.89 14.06 15.94
CA SER A 122 0.75 14.81 15.38
C SER A 122 1.08 15.50 14.05
N ARG A 123 2.37 15.72 13.75
CA ARG A 123 2.83 16.28 12.49
C ARG A 123 2.74 15.24 11.36
N LEU A 124 2.15 15.66 10.24
CA LEU A 124 2.12 14.86 9.03
C LEU A 124 3.50 14.80 8.36
N LEU A 125 4.03 13.59 8.20
CA LEU A 125 5.23 13.29 7.42
C LEU A 125 4.83 12.86 6.01
N LEU A 126 5.47 13.42 4.98
CA LEU A 126 5.17 13.12 3.58
C LEU A 126 6.38 12.47 2.90
N LEU A 127 6.21 11.23 2.45
CA LEU A 127 7.19 10.48 1.65
C LEU A 127 6.76 10.50 0.18
N ARG A 128 7.62 11.03 -0.69
CA ARG A 128 7.33 11.23 -2.12
C ARG A 128 8.60 11.30 -2.96
N GLY A 129 8.43 11.40 -4.28
CA GLY A 129 9.52 11.70 -5.19
C GLY A 129 10.61 10.62 -5.21
N ARG A 130 11.87 11.02 -5.07
CA ARG A 130 13.03 10.12 -5.12
C ARG A 130 13.10 9.20 -3.89
N GLU A 131 12.77 9.71 -2.71
CA GLU A 131 12.80 8.91 -1.48
C GLU A 131 11.78 7.76 -1.54
N LEU A 132 10.57 8.03 -2.05
CA LEU A 132 9.56 7.00 -2.23
C LEU A 132 10.00 5.95 -3.28
N ALA A 133 10.59 6.41 -4.38
CA ALA A 133 11.09 5.55 -5.44
C ALA A 133 12.30 4.69 -5.02
N ALA A 134 12.98 5.05 -3.94
CA ALA A 134 14.05 4.24 -3.37
C ALA A 134 13.50 3.06 -2.53
N ILE A 135 12.20 3.08 -2.19
CA ILE A 135 11.55 2.04 -1.37
C ILE A 135 10.63 1.15 -2.21
N TYR A 136 9.82 1.76 -3.09
CA TYR A 136 8.88 1.03 -3.95
C TYR A 136 9.23 1.20 -5.43
N PRO A 137 9.05 0.14 -6.25
CA PRO A 137 9.28 0.22 -7.68
C PRO A 137 8.30 1.18 -8.34
N ARG A 138 8.76 1.84 -9.41
CA ARG A 138 7.86 2.59 -10.29
C ARG A 138 6.95 1.64 -11.05
N CYS A 139 5.69 2.01 -11.22
CA CYS A 139 4.79 1.28 -12.10
C CYS A 139 5.33 1.30 -13.53
N ARG A 140 5.22 0.17 -14.23
CA ARG A 140 5.60 0.01 -15.63
C ARG A 140 4.41 0.24 -16.53
#